data_AF-M5BMI5-F1
#
_entry.id   AF-M5BMI5-F1
#
_cell.length_a   1.000
_cell.length_b   1.000
_cell.length_c   1.000
_cell.angle_alpha   90.00
_cell.angle_beta   90.00
_cell.angle_gamma   90.00
#
_symmetry.space_group_name_H-M   'P 1'
#
loop_
_entity.id
_entity.type
_entity.pdbx_description
1 polymer ?
#
loop_
_entity_poly.entity_id
_entity_poly.type
_entity_poly.pdbx_seq_one_letter_code
_entity_poly.pdbx_strand_id
1 'polypeptide(L)'
;MHYGILGTRFTEDKDGKLNFDPEKTINPLTGERVVSWYKPGQTAGSVLGIFGYTEEKDCQDIEYAQYLLMARAGVRALELYDPKAGKHLQAHMQARLGITNYFIQEGLAELVEFRDAEGKLEDVHIKLNRDKVLKDGHAAMGRLLVELQVRKSTADGEGAREFYEKLTTPRPGWAGEIRDLVLAKKQPRKVFVQPNTFVVDGKVELKEYPLTNEGVIQSFIERKL
;
A
#
# COMPACT_ATOMS: atom_id res chain seq x y z
N MET A 1 -15.93 14.79 -11.04
CA MET A 1 -14.51 15.14 -10.91
C MET A 1 -13.77 13.95 -10.35
N HIS A 2 -12.96 13.26 -11.17
CA HIS A 2 -12.14 12.13 -10.74
C HIS A 2 -10.70 12.64 -10.58
N TYR A 3 -10.30 12.97 -9.36
CA TYR A 3 -8.90 13.29 -9.05
C TYR A 3 -8.10 11.99 -9.02
N GLY A 4 -7.47 11.64 -10.13
CA GLY A 4 -6.44 10.60 -10.19
C GLY A 4 -5.13 11.14 -9.66
N ILE A 5 -4.80 10.82 -8.41
CA ILE A 5 -3.51 11.19 -7.80
C ILE A 5 -2.46 10.15 -8.24
N LEU A 6 -1.86 10.36 -9.42
CA LEU A 6 -0.45 10.11 -9.82
C LEU A 6 -0.30 9.73 -11.31
N GLY A 7 0.71 10.36 -11.93
CA GLY A 7 1.10 10.26 -13.34
C GLY A 7 2.61 10.10 -13.52
N THR A 8 3.04 10.06 -14.79
CA THR A 8 4.42 9.84 -15.23
C THR A 8 5.40 10.84 -14.61
N ARG A 9 6.56 10.35 -14.17
CA ARG A 9 7.69 11.18 -13.71
C ARG A 9 8.47 11.71 -14.91
N PHE A 10 8.57 13.03 -15.07
CA PHE A 10 9.39 13.65 -16.12
C PHE A 10 10.85 13.78 -15.70
N THR A 11 11.78 13.23 -16.49
CA THR A 11 13.22 13.15 -16.17
C THR A 11 14.10 13.47 -17.37
N GLU A 12 15.29 13.99 -17.08
CA GLU A 12 16.42 14.17 -18.00
C GLU A 12 17.57 13.23 -17.61
N ASP A 13 18.10 12.48 -18.57
CA ASP A 13 19.27 11.63 -18.36
C ASP A 13 20.60 12.40 -18.48
N LYS A 14 21.72 11.71 -18.19
CA LYS A 14 23.07 12.33 -18.18
C LYS A 14 23.48 12.92 -19.54
N ASP A 15 22.84 12.46 -20.62
CA ASP A 15 23.10 12.89 -21.99
C ASP A 15 22.12 14.01 -22.42
N GLY A 16 21.29 14.52 -21.50
CA GLY A 16 20.34 15.60 -21.72
C GLY A 16 19.03 15.16 -22.38
N LYS A 17 18.79 13.85 -22.54
CA LYS A 17 17.58 13.34 -23.18
C LYS A 17 16.42 13.26 -22.17
N LEU A 18 15.29 13.80 -22.58
CA LEU A 18 14.04 13.78 -21.82
C LEU A 18 13.27 12.48 -22.06
N ASN A 19 12.58 11.98 -21.03
CA ASN A 19 11.69 10.83 -21.15
C ASN A 19 10.26 11.19 -21.60
N PHE A 20 10.07 12.42 -22.07
CA PHE A 20 8.82 12.98 -22.57
C PHE A 20 9.09 13.99 -23.68
N ASP A 21 8.05 14.35 -24.43
CA ASP A 21 8.13 15.37 -25.48
C ASP A 21 7.71 16.73 -24.90
N PRO A 22 8.64 17.67 -24.64
CA PRO A 22 8.32 18.95 -24.01
C PRO A 22 7.45 19.85 -24.90
N GLU A 23 7.36 19.59 -26.21
CA GLU A 23 6.51 20.36 -27.11
C GLU A 23 5.07 19.88 -27.12
N LYS A 24 4.85 18.59 -26.86
CA LYS A 24 3.51 17.95 -26.90
C LYS A 24 2.91 17.68 -25.52
N THR A 25 3.71 17.73 -24.47
CA THR A 25 3.26 17.36 -23.13
C THR A 25 2.66 18.57 -22.42
N ILE A 26 1.35 18.52 -22.19
CA ILE A 26 0.58 19.58 -21.53
C ILE A 26 0.32 19.23 -20.07
N ASN A 27 0.57 20.18 -19.18
CA ASN A 27 0.23 20.10 -17.77
C ASN A 27 -1.30 20.22 -17.62
N PRO A 28 -2.00 19.18 -17.14
CA PRO A 28 -3.47 19.19 -17.05
C PRO A 28 -4.01 20.17 -15.99
N LEU A 29 -3.15 20.72 -15.13
CA LEU A 29 -3.54 21.70 -14.09
C LEU A 29 -3.51 23.13 -14.60
N THR A 30 -2.55 23.47 -15.46
CA THR A 30 -2.36 24.84 -15.97
C THR A 30 -2.83 25.01 -17.41
N GLY A 31 -2.96 23.91 -18.16
CA GLY A 31 -3.17 23.93 -19.61
C GLY A 31 -1.93 24.36 -20.40
N GLU A 32 -0.80 24.59 -19.72
CA GLU A 32 0.45 25.03 -20.32
C GLU A 32 1.39 23.84 -20.55
N ARG A 33 2.48 24.06 -21.31
CA ARG A 33 3.51 23.03 -21.51
C ARG A 33 4.23 22.70 -20.21
N VAL A 34 4.69 21.45 -20.07
CA VAL A 34 5.57 21.06 -18.96
C VAL A 34 6.94 21.72 -19.13
N VAL A 35 7.32 22.57 -18.16
CA VAL A 35 8.58 23.34 -18.19
C VAL A 35 9.58 22.95 -17.08
N SER A 36 9.26 21.92 -16.28
CA SER A 36 10.11 21.46 -15.18
C SER A 36 10.15 19.93 -15.10
N TRP A 37 11.32 19.37 -14.81
CA TRP A 37 11.57 17.92 -14.72
C TRP A 37 12.80 17.63 -13.86
N TYR A 38 12.99 16.37 -13.48
CA TYR A 38 14.15 15.94 -12.68
C TYR A 38 15.41 15.84 -13.53
N LYS A 39 16.51 16.47 -13.09
CA LYS A 39 17.85 16.41 -13.70
C LYS A 39 18.64 15.16 -13.29
N PRO A 40 19.77 14.85 -13.96
CA PRO A 40 20.64 13.73 -13.58
C PRO A 40 21.08 13.81 -12.12
N GLY A 41 20.87 12.72 -11.37
CA GLY A 41 21.15 12.67 -9.93
C GLY A 41 20.04 13.23 -9.03
N GLN A 42 19.06 13.96 -9.58
CA GLN A 42 17.84 14.29 -8.85
C GLN A 42 16.93 13.05 -8.80
N THR A 43 16.99 12.34 -7.68
CA THR A 43 16.08 11.22 -7.40
C THR A 43 14.81 11.73 -6.73
N ALA A 44 13.82 10.85 -6.56
CA ALA A 44 12.76 11.10 -5.59
C ALA A 44 13.27 11.19 -4.13
N GLY A 45 14.60 11.18 -3.89
CA GLY A 45 15.21 11.59 -2.61
C GLY A 45 14.80 12.98 -2.13
N SER A 46 14.25 13.81 -3.04
CA SER A 46 13.57 15.07 -2.68
C SER A 46 12.29 14.90 -1.86
N VAL A 47 11.67 13.72 -1.82
CA VAL A 47 10.43 13.51 -1.04
C VAL A 47 10.75 13.20 0.41
N LEU A 48 11.67 12.27 0.68
CA LEU A 48 12.03 11.92 2.06
C LEU A 48 12.68 13.09 2.81
N GLY A 49 13.41 13.96 2.10
CA GLY A 49 13.89 15.23 2.64
C GLY A 49 12.77 16.17 3.13
N ILE A 50 11.59 16.17 2.50
CA ILE A 50 10.40 16.91 2.99
C ILE A 50 9.98 16.39 4.37
N PHE A 51 10.18 15.10 4.63
CA PHE A 51 9.88 14.45 5.91
C PHE A 51 11.06 14.47 6.91
N GLY A 52 12.14 15.18 6.58
CA GLY A 52 13.31 15.34 7.47
C GLY A 52 14.34 14.21 7.39
N TYR A 53 14.20 13.26 6.48
CA TYR A 53 15.19 12.20 6.27
C TYR A 53 16.21 12.67 5.24
N THR A 54 17.42 12.93 5.72
CA THR A 54 18.52 13.49 4.91
C THR A 54 19.73 12.58 4.86
N GLU A 55 19.90 11.71 5.85
CA GLU A 55 20.95 10.70 5.87
C GLU A 55 20.62 9.53 4.93
N GLU A 56 21.60 9.11 4.13
CA GLU A 56 21.40 8.06 3.12
C GLU A 56 20.92 6.74 3.75
N LYS A 57 21.52 6.37 4.89
CA LYS A 57 21.15 5.16 5.62
C LYS A 57 19.67 5.19 6.04
N ASP A 58 19.19 6.31 6.56
CA ASP A 58 17.81 6.46 7.02
C ASP A 58 16.84 6.40 5.85
N CYS A 59 17.20 7.00 4.71
CA CYS A 59 16.41 6.91 3.49
C CYS A 59 16.27 5.46 3.02
N GLN A 60 17.37 4.71 2.98
CA GLN A 60 17.37 3.29 2.59
C GLN A 60 16.61 2.42 3.59
N ASP A 61 16.73 2.67 4.89
CA ASP A 61 16.00 1.95 5.93
C ASP A 61 14.49 2.18 5.83
N ILE A 62 14.06 3.40 5.54
CA ILE A 62 12.64 3.74 5.36
C ILE A 62 12.09 3.10 4.10
N GLU A 63 12.82 3.16 2.99
CA GLU A 63 12.42 2.48 1.76
C GLU A 63 12.26 0.97 2.02
N TYR A 64 13.26 0.33 2.61
CA TYR A 64 13.18 -1.08 2.97
C TYR A 64 12.00 -1.39 3.90
N ALA A 65 11.80 -0.59 4.96
CA ALA A 65 10.71 -0.77 5.91
C ALA A 65 9.33 -0.62 5.26
N GLN A 66 9.16 0.31 4.32
CA GLN A 66 7.91 0.49 3.59
C GLN A 66 7.55 -0.74 2.74
N TYR A 67 8.53 -1.29 2.00
CA TYR A 67 8.32 -2.54 1.27
C TYR A 67 8.00 -3.69 2.24
N LEU A 68 8.68 -3.77 3.39
CA LEU A 68 8.47 -4.86 4.36
C LEU A 68 7.08 -4.78 4.99
N LEU A 69 6.62 -3.57 5.33
CA LEU A 69 5.27 -3.32 5.83
C LEU A 69 4.21 -3.74 4.82
N MET A 70 4.41 -3.41 3.54
CA MET A 70 3.53 -3.82 2.44
C MET A 70 3.50 -5.35 2.31
N ALA A 71 4.68 -5.98 2.25
CA ALA A 71 4.86 -7.41 2.11
C ALA A 71 4.14 -8.17 3.25
N ARG A 72 4.38 -7.76 4.50
CA ARG A 72 3.70 -8.27 5.70
C ARG A 72 2.19 -8.08 5.63
N ALA A 73 1.72 -6.92 5.19
CA ALA A 73 0.29 -6.66 5.07
C ALA A 73 -0.37 -7.54 4.01
N GLY A 74 0.32 -7.87 2.91
CA GLY A 74 -0.19 -8.81 1.90
C GLY A 74 -0.32 -10.24 2.42
N VAL A 75 0.62 -10.73 3.23
CA VAL A 75 0.44 -12.03 3.92
C VAL A 75 -0.74 -11.98 4.88
N ARG A 76 -0.85 -10.91 5.68
CA ARG A 76 -1.99 -10.70 6.60
C ARG A 76 -3.33 -10.56 5.88
N ALA A 77 -3.34 -10.21 4.59
CA ALA A 77 -4.58 -10.07 3.82
C ALA A 77 -5.34 -11.39 3.67
N LEU A 78 -4.68 -12.54 3.87
CA LEU A 78 -5.31 -13.86 3.89
C LEU A 78 -6.39 -13.98 4.97
N GLU A 79 -6.29 -13.20 6.07
CA GLU A 79 -7.34 -13.06 7.09
C GLU A 79 -8.69 -12.65 6.46
N LEU A 80 -8.64 -11.82 5.42
CA LEU A 80 -9.79 -11.22 4.74
C LEU A 80 -10.02 -11.83 3.35
N TYR A 81 -9.50 -13.02 3.09
CA TYR A 81 -9.84 -13.82 1.92
C TYR A 81 -10.73 -14.99 2.33
N ASP A 82 -11.85 -15.17 1.62
CA ASP A 82 -12.71 -16.33 1.75
C ASP A 82 -12.36 -17.34 0.64
N PRO A 83 -11.71 -18.47 0.99
CA PRO A 83 -11.32 -19.48 0.01
C PRO A 83 -12.51 -20.23 -0.60
N LYS A 84 -13.66 -20.29 0.08
CA LYS A 84 -14.85 -20.97 -0.45
C LYS A 84 -15.54 -20.12 -1.51
N ALA A 85 -15.67 -18.82 -1.24
CA ALA A 85 -16.30 -17.89 -2.17
C ALA A 85 -15.34 -17.36 -3.25
N GLY A 86 -14.01 -17.51 -3.05
CA GLY A 86 -12.99 -16.90 -3.90
C GLY A 86 -13.00 -15.37 -3.83
N LYS A 87 -13.33 -14.80 -2.65
CA LYS A 87 -13.58 -13.35 -2.49
C LYS A 87 -12.67 -12.71 -1.46
N HIS A 88 -12.24 -11.49 -1.76
CA HIS A 88 -11.61 -10.60 -0.79
C HIS A 88 -12.66 -9.74 -0.10
N LEU A 89 -12.57 -9.63 1.23
CA LEU A 89 -13.54 -8.94 2.08
C LEU A 89 -13.13 -7.50 2.41
N GLN A 90 -11.95 -7.05 1.96
CA GLN A 90 -11.49 -5.67 2.16
C GLN A 90 -10.53 -5.24 1.04
N ALA A 91 -10.90 -4.16 0.33
CA ALA A 91 -10.24 -3.72 -0.90
C ALA A 91 -8.74 -3.38 -0.74
N HIS A 92 -8.35 -2.74 0.36
CA HIS A 92 -6.95 -2.37 0.61
C HIS A 92 -6.09 -3.60 0.88
N MET A 93 -6.61 -4.58 1.62
CA MET A 93 -5.90 -5.83 1.92
C MET A 93 -5.79 -6.69 0.67
N GLN A 94 -6.80 -6.72 -0.19
CA GLN A 94 -6.70 -7.31 -1.53
C GLN A 94 -5.57 -6.64 -2.35
N ALA A 95 -5.54 -5.31 -2.41
CA ALA A 95 -4.49 -4.58 -3.12
C ALA A 95 -3.09 -4.90 -2.56
N ARG A 96 -2.95 -4.94 -1.23
CA ARG A 96 -1.70 -5.30 -0.55
C ARG A 96 -1.25 -6.71 -0.86
N LEU A 97 -2.17 -7.68 -0.92
CA LEU A 97 -1.87 -9.04 -1.38
C LEU A 97 -1.37 -9.02 -2.83
N GLY A 98 -2.02 -8.26 -3.71
CA GLY A 98 -1.59 -8.09 -5.09
C GLY A 98 -0.18 -7.53 -5.22
N ILE A 99 0.14 -6.47 -4.47
CA ILE A 99 1.48 -5.87 -4.45
C ILE A 99 2.51 -6.87 -3.90
N THR A 100 2.20 -7.61 -2.85
CA THR A 100 3.09 -8.65 -2.30
C THR A 100 3.29 -9.80 -3.29
N ASN A 101 2.26 -10.24 -4.01
CA ASN A 101 2.38 -11.23 -5.07
C ASN A 101 3.32 -10.75 -6.17
N TYR A 102 3.24 -9.46 -6.53
CA TYR A 102 4.12 -8.82 -7.50
C TYR A 102 5.55 -8.72 -6.97
N PHE A 103 5.77 -8.37 -5.70
CA PHE A 103 7.10 -8.41 -5.08
C PHE A 103 7.75 -9.79 -5.18
N ILE A 104 6.98 -10.86 -4.93
CA ILE A 104 7.49 -12.23 -5.04
C ILE A 104 7.79 -12.59 -6.51
N GLN A 105 6.92 -12.20 -7.45
CA GLN A 105 7.15 -12.40 -8.88
C GLN A 105 8.44 -11.70 -9.36
N GLU A 106 8.69 -10.49 -8.88
CA GLU A 106 9.89 -9.72 -9.20
C GLU A 106 11.11 -10.15 -8.37
N GLY A 107 10.98 -11.16 -7.51
CA GLY A 107 12.03 -11.67 -6.62
C GLY A 107 12.53 -10.66 -5.59
N LEU A 108 11.72 -9.65 -5.27
CA LEU A 108 11.97 -8.69 -4.18
C LEU A 108 11.66 -9.30 -2.81
N ALA A 109 10.72 -10.25 -2.78
CA ALA A 109 10.24 -10.90 -1.57
C ALA A 109 10.15 -12.42 -1.73
N GLU A 110 10.24 -13.14 -0.63
CA GLU A 110 9.94 -14.56 -0.54
C GLU A 110 9.25 -14.89 0.78
N LEU A 111 8.33 -15.84 0.77
CA LEU A 111 7.74 -16.37 2.00
C LEU A 111 8.54 -17.60 2.43
N VAL A 112 9.08 -17.55 3.65
CA VAL A 112 9.81 -18.66 4.25
C VAL A 112 8.92 -19.32 5.30
N GLU A 113 8.71 -20.63 5.15
CA GLU A 113 7.97 -21.45 6.10
C GLU A 113 8.90 -22.03 7.15
N PHE A 114 8.45 -22.04 8.40
CA PHE A 114 9.12 -22.70 9.52
C PHE A 114 8.23 -23.86 9.95
N ARG A 115 8.78 -25.07 9.83
CA ARG A 115 8.09 -26.33 10.12
C ARG A 115 8.87 -27.10 11.19
N ASP A 116 8.14 -27.84 12.03
CA ASP A 116 8.74 -28.75 13.02
C ASP A 116 9.34 -30.00 12.36
N ALA A 117 9.90 -30.90 13.17
CA ALA A 117 10.53 -32.14 12.70
C ALA A 117 9.54 -33.07 11.98
N GLU A 118 8.25 -32.95 12.30
CA GLU A 118 7.14 -33.71 11.72
C GLU A 118 6.54 -33.03 10.47
N GLY A 119 7.02 -31.84 10.10
CA GLY A 119 6.60 -31.10 8.91
C GLY A 119 5.36 -30.21 9.11
N LYS A 120 4.87 -30.05 10.35
CA LYS A 120 3.75 -29.16 10.66
C LYS A 120 4.21 -27.70 10.62
N LEU A 121 3.39 -26.83 10.04
CA LEU A 121 3.67 -25.39 9.97
C LEU A 121 3.55 -24.73 11.34
N GLU A 122 4.62 -24.09 11.80
CA GLU A 122 4.68 -23.34 13.07
C GLU A 122 4.67 -21.82 12.86
N ASP A 123 5.39 -21.35 11.84
CA ASP A 123 5.45 -19.93 11.50
C ASP A 123 5.72 -19.68 10.01
N VAL A 124 5.48 -18.43 9.57
CA VAL A 124 5.88 -17.96 8.24
C VAL A 124 6.46 -16.56 8.32
N HIS A 125 7.62 -16.33 7.70
CA HIS A 125 8.20 -15.00 7.59
C HIS A 125 8.26 -14.57 6.12
N ILE A 126 7.73 -13.39 5.83
CA ILE A 126 7.97 -12.72 4.55
C ILE A 126 9.31 -12.00 4.64
N LYS A 127 10.26 -12.41 3.81
CA LYS A 127 11.60 -11.82 3.74
C LYS A 127 11.73 -10.97 2.48
N LEU A 128 12.47 -9.88 2.59
CA LEU A 128 12.83 -9.04 1.45
C LEU A 128 14.31 -9.19 1.13
N ASN A 129 14.64 -9.13 -0.16
CA ASN A 129 16.00 -8.92 -0.60
C ASN A 129 16.29 -7.41 -0.60
N ARG A 130 17.00 -6.93 0.44
CA ARG A 130 17.26 -5.50 0.64
C ARG A 130 17.94 -4.85 -0.55
N ASP A 131 19.00 -5.47 -1.06
CA ASP A 131 19.77 -4.92 -2.18
C ASP A 131 18.90 -4.81 -3.43
N LYS A 132 18.08 -5.83 -3.69
CA LYS A 132 17.16 -5.83 -4.84
C LYS A 132 16.03 -4.82 -4.68
N VAL A 133 15.52 -4.60 -3.46
CA VAL A 133 14.52 -3.55 -3.18
C VAL A 133 15.10 -2.19 -3.50
N LEU A 134 16.28 -1.85 -2.97
CA LEU A 134 16.91 -0.54 -3.18
C LEU A 134 17.33 -0.32 -4.64
N LYS A 135 17.72 -1.39 -5.35
CA LYS A 135 18.17 -1.32 -6.75
C LYS A 135 17.01 -1.32 -7.75
N ASP A 136 16.10 -2.27 -7.61
CA ASP A 136 15.11 -2.62 -8.64
C ASP A 136 13.66 -2.35 -8.21
N GLY A 137 13.40 -2.09 -6.92
CA GLY A 137 12.06 -1.96 -6.35
C GLY A 137 11.24 -0.85 -7.02
N HIS A 138 11.82 0.34 -7.18
CA HIS A 138 11.15 1.45 -7.87
C HIS A 138 10.79 1.13 -9.32
N ALA A 139 11.67 0.43 -10.04
CA ALA A 139 11.40 0.05 -11.43
C ALA A 139 10.27 -1.00 -11.52
N ALA A 140 10.26 -1.98 -10.60
CA ALA A 140 9.17 -2.95 -10.47
C ALA A 140 7.83 -2.26 -10.18
N MET A 141 7.79 -1.38 -9.19
CA MET A 141 6.56 -0.64 -8.85
C MET A 141 6.10 0.28 -9.98
N GLY A 142 7.04 0.88 -10.72
CA GLY A 142 6.74 1.66 -11.92
C GLY A 142 5.99 0.84 -12.98
N ARG A 143 6.43 -0.40 -13.26
CA ARG A 143 5.73 -1.30 -14.18
C ARG A 143 4.31 -1.63 -13.70
N LEU A 144 4.16 -2.00 -12.43
CA LEU A 144 2.84 -2.29 -11.86
C LEU A 144 1.89 -1.07 -11.95
N LEU A 145 2.39 0.13 -11.68
CA LEU A 145 1.62 1.37 -11.78
C LEU A 145 1.16 1.64 -13.22
N VAL A 146 2.01 1.39 -14.22
CA VAL A 146 1.64 1.53 -15.64
C VAL A 146 0.50 0.57 -16.00
N GLU A 147 0.61 -0.71 -15.63
CA GLU A 147 -0.43 -1.71 -15.88
C GLU A 147 -1.79 -1.27 -15.31
N LEU A 148 -1.81 -0.78 -14.06
CA LEU A 148 -3.02 -0.33 -13.39
C LEU A 148 -3.58 0.97 -14.01
N GLN A 149 -2.72 1.96 -14.24
CA GLN A 149 -3.15 3.29 -14.67
C GLN A 149 -3.60 3.29 -16.13
N VAL A 150 -2.94 2.54 -17.02
CA VAL A 150 -3.35 2.44 -18.43
C VAL A 150 -4.77 1.90 -18.52
N ARG A 151 -5.04 0.74 -17.90
CA ARG A 151 -6.37 0.11 -17.93
C ARG A 151 -7.46 1.00 -17.35
N LYS A 152 -7.15 1.70 -16.24
CA LYS A 152 -8.07 2.68 -15.64
C LYS A 152 -8.35 3.85 -16.60
N SER A 153 -7.31 4.44 -17.18
CA SER A 153 -7.44 5.62 -18.06
C SER A 153 -8.17 5.30 -19.37
N THR A 154 -8.03 4.07 -19.88
CA THR A 154 -8.66 3.64 -21.14
C THR A 154 -10.04 3.02 -20.95
N ALA A 155 -10.59 3.02 -19.72
CA ALA A 155 -11.84 2.35 -19.37
C ALA A 155 -11.86 0.86 -19.80
N ASP A 156 -10.71 0.18 -19.75
CA ASP A 156 -10.57 -1.24 -20.10
C ASP A 156 -11.08 -2.12 -18.94
N GLY A 157 -12.41 -2.29 -18.87
CA GLY A 157 -13.05 -3.03 -17.79
C GLY A 157 -12.73 -4.53 -17.80
N GLU A 158 -12.67 -5.15 -18.98
CA GLU A 158 -12.38 -6.58 -19.12
C GLU A 158 -10.92 -6.88 -18.76
N GLY A 159 -9.97 -6.13 -19.36
CA GLY A 159 -8.55 -6.30 -19.07
C GLY A 159 -8.18 -5.90 -17.64
N ALA A 160 -8.86 -4.91 -17.04
CA ALA A 160 -8.68 -4.57 -15.62
C ALA A 160 -9.10 -5.71 -14.70
N ARG A 161 -10.22 -6.36 -15.00
CA ARG A 161 -10.73 -7.48 -14.21
C ARG A 161 -9.78 -8.67 -14.29
N GLU A 162 -9.41 -9.10 -15.48
CA GLU A 162 -8.49 -10.22 -15.68
C GLU A 162 -7.14 -9.98 -14.98
N PHE A 163 -6.54 -8.81 -15.23
CA PHE A 163 -5.25 -8.46 -14.65
C PHE A 163 -5.30 -8.43 -13.12
N TYR A 164 -6.30 -7.75 -12.55
CA TYR A 164 -6.38 -7.53 -11.11
C TYR A 164 -6.81 -8.79 -10.35
N GLU A 165 -7.70 -9.62 -10.90
CA GLU A 165 -8.04 -10.94 -10.35
C GLU A 165 -6.79 -11.82 -10.29
N LYS A 166 -6.02 -11.91 -11.38
CA LYS A 166 -4.76 -12.67 -11.41
C LYS A 166 -3.73 -12.13 -10.42
N LEU A 167 -3.57 -10.81 -10.37
CA LEU A 167 -2.63 -10.15 -9.46
C LEU A 167 -2.94 -10.47 -7.99
N THR A 168 -4.22 -10.47 -7.63
CA THR A 168 -4.67 -10.53 -6.22
C THR A 168 -5.08 -11.91 -5.74
N THR A 169 -5.15 -12.90 -6.64
CA THR A 169 -5.37 -14.30 -6.27
C THR A 169 -4.26 -14.78 -5.31
N PRO A 170 -4.60 -15.39 -4.15
CA PRO A 170 -3.58 -15.96 -3.27
C PRO A 170 -2.70 -16.97 -4.00
N ARG A 171 -1.38 -16.94 -3.74
CA ARG A 171 -0.46 -17.91 -4.35
C ARG A 171 -0.85 -19.35 -3.97
N PRO A 172 -0.48 -20.36 -4.76
CA PRO A 172 -0.70 -21.76 -4.40
C PRO A 172 -0.23 -22.05 -2.97
N GLY A 173 -1.05 -22.76 -2.19
CA GLY A 173 -0.79 -23.07 -0.78
C GLY A 173 -1.16 -21.97 0.23
N TRP A 174 -1.24 -20.70 -0.18
CA TRP A 174 -1.47 -19.59 0.76
C TRP A 174 -2.88 -19.60 1.36
N ALA A 175 -3.88 -20.06 0.60
CA ALA A 175 -5.26 -20.15 1.07
C ALA A 175 -5.55 -21.37 1.98
N GLY A 176 -4.53 -22.17 2.31
CA GLY A 176 -4.60 -23.33 3.22
C GLY A 176 -3.96 -23.05 4.59
N GLU A 177 -3.01 -23.90 5.01
CA GLU A 177 -2.37 -23.85 6.34
C GLU A 177 -1.78 -22.46 6.69
N ILE A 178 -1.23 -21.76 5.70
CA ILE A 178 -0.68 -20.41 5.89
C ILE A 178 -1.78 -19.43 6.31
N ARG A 179 -2.96 -19.49 5.67
CA ARG A 179 -4.11 -18.67 6.05
C ARG A 179 -4.60 -19.03 7.45
N ASP A 180 -4.64 -20.31 7.79
CA ASP A 180 -5.07 -20.75 9.12
C ASP A 180 -4.13 -20.21 10.21
N LEU A 181 -2.82 -20.23 9.95
CA LEU A 181 -1.82 -19.60 10.82
C LEU A 181 -2.03 -18.08 10.93
N VAL A 182 -2.29 -17.37 9.82
CA VAL A 182 -2.60 -15.94 9.83
C VAL A 182 -3.82 -15.63 10.68
N LEU A 183 -4.88 -16.45 10.58
CA LEU A 183 -6.08 -16.32 11.41
C LEU A 183 -5.80 -16.59 12.89
N ALA A 184 -4.97 -17.58 13.20
CA ALA A 184 -4.57 -17.89 14.57
C ALA A 184 -3.76 -16.75 15.22
N LYS A 185 -2.95 -16.02 14.43
CA LYS A 185 -2.14 -14.88 14.89
C LYS A 185 -2.82 -13.51 14.72
N LYS A 186 -4.10 -13.47 14.35
CA LYS A 186 -4.79 -12.20 14.06
C LYS A 186 -4.83 -11.29 15.30
N GLN A 187 -4.73 -9.99 15.04
CA GLN A 187 -4.77 -8.98 16.09
C GLN A 187 -6.10 -8.23 16.00
N PRO A 188 -6.79 -7.99 17.13
CA PRO A 188 -8.05 -7.25 17.11
C PRO A 188 -7.83 -5.83 16.57
N ARG A 189 -8.83 -5.31 15.84
CA ARG A 189 -8.79 -3.91 15.38
C ARG A 189 -8.99 -2.99 16.58
N LYS A 190 -8.22 -1.90 16.60
CA LYS A 190 -8.37 -0.84 17.61
C LYS A 190 -9.75 -0.21 17.47
N VAL A 191 -10.35 0.10 18.62
CA VAL A 191 -11.57 0.91 18.72
C VAL A 191 -11.18 2.28 19.25
N PHE A 192 -11.70 3.33 18.64
CA PHE A 192 -11.50 4.70 19.11
C PHE A 192 -12.74 5.14 19.89
N VAL A 193 -12.54 5.57 21.14
CA VAL A 193 -13.60 6.20 21.93
C VAL A 193 -13.65 7.67 21.52
N GLN A 194 -14.61 8.02 20.68
CA GLN A 194 -14.72 9.39 20.16
C GLN A 194 -15.46 10.29 21.16
N PRO A 195 -15.01 11.54 21.35
CA PRO A 195 -15.72 12.52 22.18
C PRO A 195 -17.03 12.96 21.52
N ASN A 196 -17.84 13.70 22.27
CA ASN A 196 -18.98 14.45 21.75
C ASN A 196 -18.81 15.95 22.03
N THR A 197 -19.55 16.78 21.30
CA THR A 197 -19.61 18.23 21.56
C THR A 197 -21.04 18.64 21.87
N PHE A 198 -21.21 19.57 22.80
CA PHE A 198 -22.51 20.08 23.23
C PHE A 198 -22.50 21.61 23.24
N VAL A 199 -23.62 22.24 22.93
CA VAL A 199 -23.77 23.70 23.11
C VAL A 199 -24.46 23.93 24.45
N VAL A 200 -23.73 24.52 25.40
CA VAL A 200 -24.20 24.87 26.75
C VAL A 200 -23.98 26.37 26.93
N ASP A 201 -25.04 27.11 27.25
CA ASP A 201 -25.01 28.58 27.41
C ASP A 201 -24.35 29.33 26.25
N GLY A 202 -24.62 28.87 25.02
CA GLY A 202 -24.08 29.44 23.79
C GLY A 202 -22.59 29.14 23.52
N LYS A 203 -21.95 28.29 24.31
CA LYS A 203 -20.55 27.85 24.13
C LYS A 203 -20.49 26.36 23.82
N VAL A 204 -19.51 25.95 23.00
CA VAL A 204 -19.26 24.55 22.70
C VAL A 204 -18.40 23.92 23.80
N GLU A 205 -18.91 22.87 24.43
CA GLU A 205 -18.19 22.04 25.39
C GLU A 205 -17.79 20.71 24.74
N LEU A 206 -16.55 20.28 24.95
CA LEU A 206 -16.05 18.96 24.57
C LEU A 206 -16.24 17.99 25.73
N LYS A 207 -16.87 16.86 25.47
CA LYS A 207 -16.97 15.76 26.43
C LYS A 207 -16.20 14.55 25.94
N GLU A 208 -15.14 14.23 26.66
CA GLU A 208 -14.36 13.00 26.47
C GLU A 208 -14.93 11.86 27.32
N TYR A 209 -14.63 10.63 26.93
CA TYR A 209 -15.10 9.43 27.61
C TYR A 209 -13.90 8.53 27.97
N PRO A 210 -13.99 7.76 29.07
CA PRO A 210 -12.93 6.82 29.44
C PRO A 210 -12.64 5.81 28.32
N LEU A 211 -11.39 5.35 28.22
CA LEU A 211 -10.97 4.31 27.26
C LEU A 211 -11.40 2.91 27.73
N THR A 212 -12.68 2.73 28.02
CA THR A 212 -13.30 1.48 28.45
C THR A 212 -14.50 1.12 27.57
N ASN A 213 -15.01 -0.10 27.71
CA ASN A 213 -16.21 -0.52 26.98
C ASN A 213 -17.43 0.35 27.36
N GLU A 214 -17.55 0.71 28.63
CA GLU A 214 -18.59 1.62 29.13
C GLU A 214 -18.43 3.02 28.52
N GLY A 215 -17.19 3.52 28.39
CA GLY A 215 -16.92 4.79 27.72
C GLY A 215 -17.30 4.77 26.24
N VAL A 216 -17.05 3.66 25.53
CA VAL A 216 -17.56 3.48 24.15
C VAL A 216 -19.08 3.58 24.14
N ILE A 217 -19.79 2.79 24.96
CA ILE A 217 -21.25 2.76 24.99
C ILE A 217 -21.82 4.14 25.31
N GLN A 218 -21.33 4.79 26.36
CA GLN A 218 -21.80 6.10 26.78
C GLN A 218 -21.57 7.16 25.69
N SER A 219 -20.43 7.10 24.97
CA SER A 219 -20.15 8.02 23.87
C SER A 219 -21.21 7.95 22.77
N PHE A 220 -21.78 6.77 22.50
CA PHE A 220 -22.83 6.61 21.50
C PHE A 220 -24.22 7.01 22.03
N ILE A 221 -24.55 6.67 23.27
CA ILE A 221 -25.82 7.07 23.92
C ILE A 221 -25.98 8.59 23.85
N GLU A 222 -24.93 9.33 24.21
CA GLU A 222 -25.00 10.79 24.28
C GLU A 222 -24.81 11.48 22.91
N ARG A 223 -24.36 10.74 21.89
CA ARG A 223 -24.20 11.27 20.53
C ARG A 223 -25.53 11.47 19.82
N LYS A 224 -26.58 10.76 20.25
CA LYS A 224 -27.93 10.81 19.67
C LYS A 224 -27.93 10.62 18.15
N LEU A 225 -27.14 9.65 17.66
CA LEU A 225 -27.15 9.23 16.25
C LEU A 225 -28.48 8.58 15.86
#